data_AF-A0A7C4XD54-F1
#
_entry.id   AF-A0A7C4XD54-F1
#
_cell.length_a   1.000
_cell.length_b   1.000
_cell.length_c   1.000
_cell.angle_alpha   90.00
_cell.angle_beta   90.00
_cell.angle_gamma   90.00
#
_symmetry.space_group_name_H-M   'P 1'
#
loop_
_entity.id
_entity.type
_entity.pdbx_description
1 polymer ?
#
loop_
_entity_poly.entity_id
_entity_poly.type
_entity_poly.pdbx_seq_one_letter_code
_entity_poly.pdbx_strand_id
1 'polypeptide(L)'
;MLIAASWLGWVLRVGVALVAIVGIYVVGAATLAKFKIAPPAEPDPDDVVPVDQRFRCTVCGAEVVMTAANAEQELEPPRHCREDMVPIWTPS
;
A
#
# COMPACT_ATOMS: atom_id res chain seq x y z
N MET A 1 40.50 16.23 41.93
CA MET A 1 40.07 14.85 41.55
C MET A 1 38.58 14.71 41.24
N LEU A 2 37.66 15.43 41.91
CA LEU A 2 36.21 15.34 41.65
C LEU A 2 35.78 15.86 40.25
N ILE A 3 36.46 16.89 39.73
CA ILE A 3 36.17 17.44 38.40
C ILE A 3 36.53 16.43 37.29
N ALA A 4 37.68 15.77 37.36
CA ALA A 4 38.09 14.79 36.35
C ALA A 4 37.15 13.57 36.25
N ALA A 5 36.62 13.09 37.39
CA ALA A 5 35.62 12.02 37.42
C ALA A 5 34.27 12.43 36.79
N SER A 6 33.90 13.70 36.94
CA SER A 6 32.69 14.28 36.31
C SER A 6 32.83 14.38 34.79
N TRP A 7 34.02 14.71 34.27
CA TRP A 7 34.24 14.85 32.83
C TRP A 7 34.30 13.49 32.12
N LEU A 8 34.98 12.50 32.72
CA LEU A 8 35.02 11.14 32.16
C LEU A 8 33.62 10.51 32.09
N GLY A 9 32.81 10.69 33.15
CA GLY A 9 31.42 10.22 33.18
C GLY A 9 30.49 10.97 32.23
N TRP A 10 30.80 12.21 31.88
CA TRP A 10 30.03 12.98 30.90
C TRP A 10 30.33 12.52 29.47
N VAL A 11 31.61 12.34 29.13
CA VAL A 11 32.03 11.83 27.82
C VAL A 11 31.46 10.43 27.54
N LEU A 12 31.46 9.54 28.53
CA LEU A 12 30.86 8.21 28.42
C LEU A 12 29.35 8.27 28.14
N ARG A 13 28.62 9.14 28.83
CA ARG A 13 27.17 9.33 28.61
C ARG A 13 26.87 9.88 27.22
N VAL A 14 27.64 10.87 26.76
CA VAL A 14 27.51 11.44 25.41
C VAL A 14 27.80 10.37 24.36
N GLY A 15 28.85 9.57 24.54
CA GLY A 15 29.16 8.45 23.65
C GLY A 15 28.01 7.44 23.57
N VAL A 16 27.47 7.01 24.71
CA VAL A 16 26.32 6.10 24.77
C VAL A 16 25.09 6.70 24.10
N ALA A 17 24.81 7.99 24.34
CA ALA A 17 23.68 8.69 23.71
C ALA A 17 23.81 8.74 22.18
N LEU A 18 25.01 9.01 21.66
CA LEU A 18 25.26 9.01 20.21
C LEU A 18 25.07 7.62 19.60
N VAL A 19 25.57 6.57 20.26
CA VAL A 19 25.37 5.18 19.81
C VAL A 19 23.88 4.83 19.82
N ALA A 20 23.14 5.21 20.87
CA ALA A 20 21.71 4.98 20.96
C ALA A 20 20.93 5.70 19.85
N ILE A 21 21.26 6.97 19.56
CA ILE A 21 20.64 7.73 18.48
C ILE A 21 20.84 7.04 17.12
N VAL A 22 22.08 6.67 16.81
CA VAL A 22 22.39 5.99 15.54
C VAL A 22 21.71 4.62 15.48
N GLY A 23 21.73 3.86 16.58
CA GLY A 23 21.08 2.57 16.67
C GLY A 23 19.57 2.65 16.44
N ILE A 24 18.88 3.57 17.11
CA ILE A 24 17.44 3.80 16.95
C ILE A 24 17.14 4.20 15.50
N TYR A 25 17.91 5.11 14.92
CA TYR A 25 17.71 5.56 13.54
C TYR A 25 17.87 4.40 12.54
N VAL A 26 18.95 3.61 12.65
CA VAL A 26 19.23 2.51 11.72
C VAL A 26 18.17 1.42 11.84
N VAL A 27 17.80 1.03 13.07
CA VAL A 27 16.75 0.03 13.30
C VAL A 27 15.40 0.52 12.77
N GLY A 28 15.01 1.76 13.08
CA GLY A 28 13.77 2.34 12.58
C GLY A 28 13.73 2.43 11.05
N ALA A 29 14.81 2.89 10.42
CA ALA A 29 14.92 2.95 8.96
C ALA A 29 14.87 1.54 8.33
N ALA A 30 15.52 0.55 8.93
CA ALA A 30 15.48 -0.84 8.46
C ALA A 30 14.07 -1.43 8.55
N THR A 31 13.35 -1.16 9.65
CA THR A 31 11.96 -1.57 9.81
C THR A 31 11.05 -0.90 8.77
N LEU A 32 11.18 0.42 8.57
CA LEU A 32 10.42 1.14 7.55
C LEU A 32 10.71 0.65 6.13
N ALA A 33 11.96 0.27 5.84
CA ALA A 33 12.33 -0.29 4.55
C ALA A 33 11.59 -1.61 4.23
N LYS A 34 11.15 -2.37 5.23
CA LYS A 34 10.36 -3.59 5.03
C LYS A 34 8.93 -3.33 4.55
N PHE A 35 8.41 -2.12 4.73
CA PHE A 35 7.08 -1.73 4.24
C PHE A 35 7.11 -1.18 2.81
N LYS A 36 8.28 -1.06 2.19
CA LYS A 36 8.41 -0.66 0.78
C LYS A 36 8.12 -1.87 -0.12
N ILE A 37 6.85 -2.11 -0.40
CA ILE A 37 6.42 -3.07 -1.41
C ILE A 37 6.60 -2.40 -2.77
N ALA A 38 7.37 -3.03 -3.67
CA ALA A 38 7.44 -2.58 -5.06
C ALA A 38 6.03 -2.69 -5.67
N PRO A 39 5.58 -1.67 -6.43
CA PRO A 39 4.32 -1.82 -7.15
C PRO A 39 4.38 -3.06 -8.05
N PRO A 40 3.24 -3.75 -8.27
CA PRO A 40 3.18 -4.83 -9.24
C PRO A 40 3.67 -4.33 -10.61
N ALA A 41 4.13 -5.26 -11.45
CA ALA A 41 4.48 -4.92 -12.82
C ALA A 41 3.28 -4.25 -13.52
N GLU A 42 3.56 -3.21 -14.31
CA GLU A 42 2.53 -2.58 -15.13
C GLU A 42 1.93 -3.65 -16.06
N PRO A 43 0.59 -3.75 -16.18
CA PRO A 43 -0.04 -4.69 -17.10
C PRO A 43 0.36 -4.38 -18.54
N ASP A 44 0.50 -5.41 -19.39
CA ASP A 44 0.73 -5.21 -20.81
C ASP A 44 -0.50 -4.53 -21.42
N PRO A 45 -0.37 -3.40 -22.15
CA PRO A 45 -1.49 -2.79 -22.85
C PRO A 45 -2.22 -3.76 -23.79
N ASP A 46 -1.52 -4.77 -24.34
CA ASP A 46 -2.13 -5.79 -25.20
C ASP A 46 -3.05 -6.76 -24.43
N ASP A 47 -2.91 -6.85 -23.10
CA ASP A 47 -3.78 -7.68 -22.23
C ASP A 47 -5.11 -6.98 -21.89
N VAL A 48 -5.28 -5.70 -22.24
CA VAL A 48 -6.51 -4.94 -22.00
C VAL A 48 -7.44 -5.10 -23.20
N VAL A 49 -8.53 -5.85 -23.00
CA VAL A 49 -9.54 -6.10 -24.04
C VAL A 49 -10.80 -5.25 -23.82
N PRO A 50 -11.48 -4.83 -24.89
CA PRO A 50 -12.78 -4.19 -24.78
C PRO A 50 -13.81 -5.19 -24.26
N VAL A 51 -14.67 -4.75 -23.34
CA VAL A 51 -15.79 -5.53 -22.77
C VAL A 51 -17.04 -4.66 -22.69
N ASP A 52 -18.23 -5.26 -22.57
CA ASP A 52 -19.49 -4.56 -22.26
C ASP A 52 -20.16 -5.24 -21.06
N GLN A 53 -19.45 -5.24 -19.92
CA GLN A 53 -19.98 -5.81 -18.69
C GLN A 53 -20.69 -4.73 -17.89
N ARG A 54 -21.97 -4.96 -17.62
CA ARG A 54 -22.80 -4.04 -16.85
C ARG A 54 -22.94 -4.49 -15.41
N PHE A 55 -23.01 -3.53 -14.51
CA PHE A 55 -23.18 -3.77 -13.07
C PHE A 55 -24.29 -2.88 -12.52
N ARG A 56 -25.03 -3.40 -11.54
CA ARG A 56 -26.10 -2.68 -10.85
C ARG A 56 -25.88 -2.73 -9.34
N CYS A 57 -26.00 -1.59 -8.68
CA CYS A 57 -26.03 -1.52 -7.22
C CYS A 57 -27.40 -2.01 -6.71
N THR A 58 -27.39 -2.97 -5.79
CA THR A 58 -28.61 -3.53 -5.18
C THR A 58 -29.27 -2.57 -4.17
N VAL A 59 -28.55 -1.56 -3.70
CA VAL A 59 -29.02 -0.61 -2.68
C VAL A 59 -29.73 0.60 -3.31
N CYS A 60 -29.08 1.31 -4.23
CA CYS A 60 -29.64 2.53 -4.84
C CYS A 60 -30.11 2.36 -6.30
N GLY A 61 -29.78 1.23 -6.93
CA GLY A 61 -30.14 0.97 -8.33
C GLY A 61 -29.25 1.63 -9.38
N ALA A 62 -28.16 2.30 -9.01
CA ALA A 62 -27.20 2.85 -9.96
C ALA A 62 -26.61 1.77 -10.87
N GLU A 63 -26.44 2.09 -12.15
CA GLU A 63 -25.89 1.19 -13.17
C GLU A 63 -24.64 1.79 -13.80
N VAL A 64 -23.63 0.94 -14.03
CA VAL A 64 -22.38 1.30 -14.69
C VAL A 64 -22.01 0.25 -15.72
N VAL A 65 -21.25 0.66 -16.73
CA VAL A 65 -20.71 -0.22 -17.77
C VAL A 65 -19.19 -0.20 -17.68
N MET A 66 -18.58 -1.37 -17.59
CA MET A 66 -17.15 -1.53 -17.75
C MET A 66 -16.85 -1.77 -19.23
N THR A 67 -16.02 -0.91 -19.82
CA THR A 67 -15.72 -0.90 -21.26
C THR A 67 -14.37 -1.54 -21.62
N ALA A 68 -13.52 -1.78 -20.63
CA ALA A 68 -12.19 -2.36 -20.79
C ALA A 68 -11.82 -3.15 -19.53
N ALA A 69 -11.19 -4.30 -19.69
CA ALA A 69 -10.70 -5.13 -18.61
C ALA A 69 -9.50 -5.97 -19.07
N ASN A 70 -8.75 -6.52 -18.12
CA ASN A 70 -7.70 -7.49 -18.44
C ASN A 70 -8.32 -8.81 -18.91
N ALA A 71 -7.79 -9.40 -19.98
CA ALA A 71 -8.35 -10.59 -20.62
C ALA A 71 -8.30 -11.86 -19.77
N GLU A 72 -7.31 -11.97 -18.88
CA GLU A 72 -7.05 -13.18 -18.08
C GLU A 72 -7.62 -13.07 -16.66
N GLN A 73 -7.96 -11.87 -16.21
CA GLN A 73 -8.46 -11.62 -14.86
C GLN A 73 -9.99 -11.64 -14.82
N GLU A 74 -10.53 -12.26 -13.76
CA GLU A 74 -11.96 -12.20 -13.50
C GLU A 74 -12.40 -10.77 -13.18
N LEU A 75 -13.57 -10.38 -13.71
CA LEU A 75 -14.11 -9.04 -13.60
C LEU A 75 -14.60 -8.78 -12.18
N GLU A 76 -13.77 -8.13 -11.35
CA GLU A 76 -14.15 -7.79 -9.99
C GLU A 76 -15.26 -6.70 -9.99
N PRO A 77 -16.37 -6.89 -9.25
CA PRO A 77 -17.45 -5.93 -9.24
C PRO A 77 -17.02 -4.60 -8.60
N PRO A 78 -17.42 -3.45 -9.18
CA PRO A 78 -17.16 -2.16 -8.55
C PRO A 78 -17.99 -1.99 -7.28
N ARG A 79 -17.46 -1.20 -6.35
CA ARG A 79 -18.16 -0.87 -5.10
C ARG A 79 -18.97 0.41 -5.21
N HIS A 80 -20.21 0.36 -4.72
CA HIS A 80 -21.08 1.53 -4.59
C HIS A 80 -22.05 1.35 -3.42
N CYS A 81 -22.48 2.44 -2.79
CA CYS A 81 -23.18 2.41 -1.50
C CYS A 81 -22.44 1.73 -0.33
N ARG A 82 -21.19 1.28 -0.56
CA ARG A 82 -20.35 0.42 0.30
C ARG A 82 -20.58 -1.06 0.13
N GLU A 83 -21.43 -1.47 -0.81
CA GLU A 83 -21.65 -2.85 -1.21
C GLU A 83 -21.01 -3.12 -2.58
N ASP A 84 -20.70 -4.39 -2.86
CA ASP A 84 -20.29 -4.83 -4.18
C ASP A 84 -21.50 -4.81 -5.11
N MET A 85 -21.34 -4.26 -6.31
CA MET A 85 -22.40 -4.31 -7.31
C MET A 85 -22.60 -5.73 -7.83
N VAL A 86 -23.80 -6.03 -8.34
CA VAL A 86 -24.07 -7.31 -9.00
C VAL A 86 -23.92 -7.17 -10.51
N PRO A 87 -23.28 -8.13 -11.20
CA PRO A 87 -23.26 -8.14 -12.65
C PRO A 87 -24.68 -8.32 -13.17
N ILE A 88 -25.09 -7.47 -14.13
CA ILE A 88 -26.29 -7.72 -14.90
C ILE A 88 -25.86 -8.44 -16.17
N TRP A 89 -26.36 -9.66 -16.34
CA TRP A 89 -26.07 -10.44 -17.54
C TRP A 89 -26.67 -9.72 -18.75
N THR A 90 -25.82 -9.40 -19.71
CA THR A 90 -26.24 -8.89 -21.02
C THR A 90 -25.71 -9.90 -22.04
N PRO A 91 -26.57 -10.55 -22.85
CA PRO A 91 -26.08 -11.40 -23.93
C PRO A 91 -25.36 -10.51 -24.95
N SER A 92 -24.04 -10.70 -25.09
CA SER A 92 -23.22 -10.14 -26.17
C SER A 92 -23.51 -10.85 -27.48
#